data_AF-A0A976Q7H6-F1
#
_entry.id   AF-A0A976Q7H6-F1
#
_cell.length_a   1.000
_cell.length_b   1.000
_cell.length_c   1.000
_cell.angle_alpha   90.00
_cell.angle_beta   90.00
_cell.angle_gamma   90.00
#
_symmetry.space_group_name_H-M   'P 1'
#
loop_
_entity.id
_entity.type
_entity.pdbx_description
1 polymer ?
#
loop_
_entity_poly.entity_id
_entity_poly.type
_entity_poly.pdbx_seq_one_letter_code
_entity_poly.pdbx_strand_id
1 'polypeptide(L)'
;MDDDLRWLSRYQLLREQWRGRNRLIVDPELERQLVRDDWETFASRHPAVAALLDELLPPGPSEAAVTWLVTDATRRGVLASRRGGTTVVGMDDGVTHALEGEWVVAMVELAEFVGRPRSAESNLNLRIDPRVQTTLAVLARRAQSRRDPGHPYQPPRTSLVLSVPVGGTDDDRIGVDDFVELCGAYFDEPTIVGLARPTVVSAFRFVEDTDGAGEEDVPVEYDSSLVEADPELFALAALTEPDVVLEGLSLLEVPTARPGGRGSANPAVARAEPVASARRHPPQKRLDAALAERQAAKWEIERLQGELRQALARPVESAEAAHAAEQTAAQSAVRTELRGAATESPRSRGAASRLAVLARRVDRGHLSAAMLRRRLVSVRRLLSRRSRRD
;
A
#
# COMPACT_ATOMS: atom_id res chain seq x y z
N MET A 1 -31.61 -4.71 -8.96
CA MET A 1 -30.33 -5.20 -9.50
C MET A 1 -30.02 -6.45 -8.70
N ASP A 2 -29.75 -7.59 -9.34
CA ASP A 2 -29.40 -8.81 -8.61
C ASP A 2 -28.12 -8.54 -7.80
N ASP A 3 -28.18 -8.79 -6.50
CA ASP A 3 -27.05 -8.63 -5.58
C ASP A 3 -25.80 -9.38 -6.08
N ASP A 4 -26.03 -10.44 -6.85
CA ASP A 4 -25.06 -11.31 -7.53
C ASP A 4 -24.12 -10.59 -8.52
N LEU A 5 -24.43 -9.38 -8.98
CA LEU A 5 -23.58 -8.64 -9.94
C LEU A 5 -22.75 -7.52 -9.30
N ARG A 6 -22.89 -7.26 -7.99
CA ARG A 6 -22.22 -6.13 -7.31
C ARG A 6 -20.71 -6.19 -7.41
N TRP A 7 -20.17 -7.39 -7.38
CA TRP A 7 -18.73 -7.63 -7.47
C TRP A 7 -18.13 -7.16 -8.81
N LEU A 8 -18.94 -7.01 -9.87
CA LEU A 8 -18.46 -6.52 -11.18
C LEU A 8 -18.29 -5.01 -11.23
N SER A 9 -19.01 -4.28 -10.38
CA SER A 9 -19.01 -2.82 -10.39
C SER A 9 -17.60 -2.26 -10.13
N ARG A 10 -16.78 -2.93 -9.32
CA ARG A 10 -15.37 -2.54 -9.09
C ARG A 10 -14.54 -2.62 -10.37
N TYR A 11 -14.73 -3.67 -11.17
CA TYR A 11 -13.97 -3.86 -12.40
C TYR A 11 -14.39 -2.87 -13.48
N GLN A 12 -15.69 -2.62 -13.59
CA GLN A 12 -16.20 -1.65 -14.54
C GLN A 12 -15.77 -0.22 -14.15
N LEU A 13 -15.83 0.14 -12.87
CA LEU A 13 -15.36 1.42 -12.36
C LEU A 13 -13.88 1.65 -12.67
N LEU A 14 -13.06 0.61 -12.48
CA LEU A 14 -11.61 0.68 -12.60
C LEU A 14 -11.11 0.29 -13.99
N ARG A 15 -12.01 0.15 -14.98
CA ARG A 15 -11.69 -0.38 -16.31
C ARG A 15 -10.52 0.33 -16.98
N GLU A 16 -10.53 1.66 -16.96
CA GLU A 16 -9.46 2.46 -17.56
C GLU A 16 -8.09 2.26 -16.87
N GLN A 17 -8.07 1.79 -15.63
CA GLN A 17 -6.83 1.50 -14.92
C GLN A 17 -6.21 0.19 -15.34
N TRP A 18 -6.99 -0.88 -15.48
CA TRP A 18 -6.45 -2.22 -15.75
C TRP A 18 -6.49 -2.64 -17.23
N ARG A 19 -7.31 -1.97 -18.07
CA ARG A 19 -7.47 -2.33 -19.49
C ARG A 19 -6.16 -2.22 -20.26
N GLY A 20 -5.81 -3.30 -20.96
CA GLY A 20 -4.59 -3.36 -21.78
C GLY A 20 -3.28 -3.32 -20.99
N ARG A 21 -3.33 -3.46 -19.65
CA ARG A 21 -2.15 -3.49 -18.78
C ARG A 21 -1.96 -4.87 -18.16
N ASN A 22 -0.71 -5.26 -17.94
CA ASN A 22 -0.40 -6.47 -17.18
C ASN A 22 -1.00 -6.36 -15.78
N ARG A 23 -1.69 -7.40 -15.31
CA ARG A 23 -2.47 -7.30 -14.07
C ARG A 23 -2.47 -8.56 -13.24
N LEU A 24 -2.39 -8.38 -11.93
CA LEU A 24 -2.47 -9.43 -10.93
C LEU A 24 -3.78 -9.27 -10.17
N ILE A 25 -4.56 -10.34 -10.09
CA ILE A 25 -5.90 -10.34 -9.49
C ILE A 25 -5.94 -11.35 -8.37
N VAL A 26 -6.34 -10.90 -7.18
CA VAL A 26 -6.60 -11.73 -6.01
C VAL A 26 -8.05 -11.44 -5.61
N ASP A 27 -8.99 -12.28 -6.04
CA ASP A 27 -10.41 -12.01 -5.83
C ASP A 27 -11.23 -13.29 -5.66
N PRO A 28 -11.52 -13.67 -4.40
CA PRO A 28 -12.28 -14.87 -4.09
C PRO A 28 -13.70 -14.87 -4.66
N GLU A 29 -14.35 -13.69 -4.73
CA GLU A 29 -15.71 -13.58 -5.27
C GLU A 29 -15.71 -13.81 -6.78
N LEU A 30 -14.78 -13.19 -7.52
CA LEU A 30 -14.59 -13.47 -8.94
C LEU A 30 -14.32 -14.96 -9.18
N GLU A 31 -13.45 -15.55 -8.37
CA GLU A 31 -13.15 -16.98 -8.41
C GLU A 31 -14.41 -17.83 -8.20
N ARG A 32 -15.21 -17.57 -7.15
CA ARG A 32 -16.47 -18.28 -6.90
C ARG A 32 -17.40 -18.22 -8.10
N GLN A 33 -17.57 -17.03 -8.68
CA GLN A 33 -18.48 -16.83 -9.81
C GLN A 33 -18.00 -17.57 -11.06
N LEU A 34 -16.69 -17.61 -11.31
CA LEU A 34 -16.11 -18.31 -12.45
C LEU A 34 -16.12 -19.82 -12.32
N VAL A 35 -16.23 -20.40 -11.12
CA VAL A 35 -16.30 -21.87 -10.92
C VAL A 35 -17.73 -22.38 -10.81
N ARG A 36 -18.75 -21.52 -10.82
CA ARG A 36 -20.15 -21.95 -10.82
C ARG A 36 -20.43 -22.91 -11.98
N ASP A 37 -21.24 -23.94 -11.71
CA ASP A 37 -21.64 -24.92 -12.72
C ASP A 37 -22.50 -24.30 -13.83
N ASP A 38 -23.25 -23.24 -13.50
CA ASP A 38 -24.12 -22.51 -14.42
C ASP A 38 -23.43 -21.32 -15.12
N TRP A 39 -22.10 -21.20 -15.02
CA TRP A 39 -21.35 -20.06 -15.58
C TRP A 39 -21.69 -19.75 -17.04
N GLU A 40 -21.77 -20.75 -17.91
CA GLU A 40 -22.08 -20.56 -19.33
C GLU A 40 -23.51 -20.02 -19.54
N THR A 41 -24.46 -20.51 -18.73
CA THR A 41 -25.86 -20.05 -18.76
C THR A 41 -25.94 -18.61 -18.25
N PHE A 42 -25.22 -18.30 -17.17
CA PHE A 42 -25.12 -16.96 -16.62
C PHE A 42 -24.49 -15.98 -17.62
N ALA A 43 -23.33 -16.31 -18.20
CA ALA A 43 -22.65 -15.49 -19.20
C ALA A 43 -23.53 -15.22 -20.43
N SER A 44 -24.30 -16.22 -20.86
CA SER A 44 -25.24 -16.08 -21.98
C SER A 44 -26.41 -15.13 -21.67
N ARG A 45 -26.86 -15.08 -20.41
CA ARG A 45 -27.91 -14.15 -19.95
C ARG A 45 -27.38 -12.72 -19.75
N HIS A 46 -26.08 -12.57 -19.51
CA HIS A 46 -25.44 -11.30 -19.21
C HIS A 46 -24.25 -11.02 -20.15
N PRO A 47 -24.48 -10.74 -21.44
CA PRO A 47 -23.41 -10.58 -22.43
C PRO A 47 -22.43 -9.44 -22.11
N ALA A 48 -22.89 -8.36 -21.46
CA ALA A 48 -22.02 -7.28 -21.01
C ALA A 48 -21.03 -7.73 -19.93
N VAL A 49 -21.47 -8.64 -19.05
CA VAL A 49 -20.64 -9.24 -18.00
C VAL A 49 -19.60 -10.18 -18.61
N ALA A 50 -20.03 -11.02 -19.56
CA ALA A 50 -19.12 -11.88 -20.32
C ALA A 50 -18.02 -11.07 -21.02
N ALA A 51 -18.40 -9.99 -21.72
CA ALA A 51 -17.44 -9.12 -22.40
C ALA A 51 -16.45 -8.44 -21.44
N LEU A 52 -16.93 -7.94 -20.29
CA LEU A 52 -16.07 -7.35 -19.26
C LEU A 52 -15.06 -8.38 -18.73
N LEU A 53 -15.50 -9.63 -18.52
CA LEU A 53 -14.65 -10.69 -18.02
C LEU A 53 -13.68 -11.23 -19.05
N ASP A 54 -14.04 -11.27 -20.33
CA ASP A 54 -13.10 -11.64 -21.39
C ASP A 54 -11.99 -10.59 -21.54
N GLU A 55 -12.27 -9.33 -21.24
CA GLU A 55 -11.27 -8.27 -21.19
C GLU A 55 -10.38 -8.38 -19.94
N LEU A 56 -10.97 -8.64 -18.77
CA LEU A 56 -10.27 -8.78 -17.50
C LEU A 56 -9.40 -10.04 -17.47
N LEU A 57 -10.01 -11.18 -17.84
CA LEU A 57 -9.49 -12.55 -17.85
C LEU A 57 -9.62 -13.15 -19.26
N PRO A 58 -8.63 -12.90 -20.14
CA PRO A 58 -8.65 -13.39 -21.51
C PRO A 58 -8.87 -14.91 -21.58
N PRO A 59 -9.82 -15.39 -22.40
CA PRO A 59 -10.06 -16.82 -22.56
C PRO A 59 -8.95 -17.53 -23.36
N GLY A 60 -8.16 -16.77 -24.13
CA GLY A 60 -7.02 -17.28 -24.91
C GLY A 60 -5.83 -16.33 -24.85
N PRO A 61 -4.65 -16.75 -25.35
CA PRO A 61 -3.43 -15.95 -25.27
C PRO A 61 -3.65 -14.56 -25.87
N SER A 62 -3.35 -13.55 -25.07
CA SER A 62 -3.47 -12.14 -25.44
C SER A 62 -2.07 -11.56 -25.61
N GLU A 63 -1.79 -10.96 -26.77
CA GLU A 63 -0.56 -10.21 -26.98
C GLU A 63 -0.57 -8.86 -26.25
N ALA A 64 -1.75 -8.38 -25.83
CA ALA A 64 -1.93 -7.04 -25.29
C ALA A 64 -1.51 -6.92 -23.81
N ALA A 65 -1.75 -7.95 -23.01
CA ALA A 65 -1.44 -7.92 -21.58
C ALA A 65 -1.44 -9.31 -20.96
N VAL A 66 -0.51 -9.53 -20.02
CA VAL A 66 -0.46 -10.73 -19.17
C VAL A 66 -1.37 -10.56 -17.96
N THR A 67 -2.28 -11.51 -17.75
CA THR A 67 -3.14 -11.56 -16.55
C THR A 67 -2.72 -12.71 -15.66
N TRP A 68 -2.47 -12.43 -14.37
CA TRP A 68 -2.33 -13.43 -13.31
C TRP A 68 -3.58 -13.45 -12.44
N LEU A 69 -4.17 -14.62 -12.23
CA LEU A 69 -5.26 -14.83 -11.28
C LEU A 69 -4.74 -15.70 -10.14
N VAL A 70 -4.61 -15.12 -8.96
CA VAL A 70 -4.24 -15.82 -7.72
C VAL A 70 -5.50 -16.42 -7.12
N THR A 71 -5.50 -17.73 -6.93
CA THR A 71 -6.67 -18.51 -6.54
C THR A 71 -6.34 -19.56 -5.48
N ASP A 72 -7.37 -20.15 -4.87
CA ASP A 72 -7.22 -21.38 -4.11
C ASP A 72 -6.73 -22.54 -5.00
N ALA A 73 -5.83 -23.36 -4.46
CA ALA A 73 -5.22 -24.47 -5.19
C ALA A 73 -6.26 -25.47 -5.75
N THR A 74 -7.41 -25.63 -5.08
CA THR A 74 -8.47 -26.56 -5.49
C THR A 74 -9.20 -26.14 -6.76
N ARG A 75 -9.22 -24.84 -7.08
CA ARG A 75 -9.97 -24.27 -8.22
C ARG A 75 -9.09 -23.97 -9.42
N ARG A 76 -7.76 -24.02 -9.26
CA ARG A 76 -6.76 -23.74 -10.30
C ARG A 76 -7.02 -24.46 -11.62
N GLY A 77 -7.30 -25.77 -11.60
CA GLY A 77 -7.51 -26.56 -12.82
C GLY A 77 -8.76 -26.14 -13.60
N VAL A 78 -9.87 -25.90 -12.88
CA VAL A 78 -11.14 -25.46 -13.49
C VAL A 78 -10.98 -24.07 -14.10
N LEU A 79 -10.36 -23.13 -13.38
CA LEU A 79 -10.14 -21.78 -13.88
C LEU A 79 -9.17 -21.75 -15.07
N ALA A 80 -8.06 -22.50 -15.02
CA ALA A 80 -7.10 -22.56 -16.11
C ALA A 80 -7.70 -23.13 -17.41
N SER A 81 -8.59 -24.13 -17.29
CA SER A 81 -9.31 -24.68 -18.45
C SER A 81 -10.35 -23.71 -19.03
N ARG A 82 -11.02 -22.91 -18.19
CA ARG A 82 -12.01 -21.90 -18.64
C ARG A 82 -11.35 -20.63 -19.18
N ARG A 83 -10.16 -20.28 -18.70
CA ARG A 83 -9.46 -19.02 -18.99
C ARG A 83 -8.03 -19.28 -19.47
N GLY A 84 -7.89 -19.92 -20.62
CA GLY A 84 -6.59 -20.32 -21.18
C GLY A 84 -5.62 -19.16 -21.49
N GLY A 85 -6.11 -17.92 -21.54
CA GLY A 85 -5.30 -16.71 -21.66
C GLY A 85 -4.83 -16.10 -20.35
N THR A 86 -5.25 -16.66 -19.21
CA THR A 86 -4.94 -16.18 -17.88
C THR A 86 -4.02 -17.15 -17.17
N THR A 87 -2.92 -16.65 -16.60
CA THR A 87 -2.02 -17.46 -15.77
C THR A 87 -2.63 -17.63 -14.39
N VAL A 88 -3.20 -18.79 -14.12
CA VAL A 88 -3.85 -19.10 -12.84
C VAL A 88 -2.83 -19.73 -11.88
N VAL A 89 -2.63 -19.08 -10.73
CA VAL A 89 -1.59 -19.42 -9.75
C VAL A 89 -2.20 -19.59 -8.37
N GLY A 90 -1.57 -20.38 -7.50
CA GLY A 90 -2.05 -20.53 -6.12
C GLY A 90 -1.66 -19.34 -5.26
N MET A 91 -2.29 -19.22 -4.09
CA MET A 91 -1.91 -18.21 -3.10
C MET A 91 -0.42 -18.25 -2.73
N ASP A 92 0.16 -19.44 -2.57
CA ASP A 92 1.59 -19.59 -2.22
C ASP A 92 2.52 -19.11 -3.35
N ASP A 93 2.13 -19.35 -4.61
CA ASP A 93 2.83 -18.86 -5.81
C ASP A 93 2.55 -17.36 -6.06
N GLY A 94 1.44 -16.84 -5.53
CA GLY A 94 0.99 -15.47 -5.68
C GLY A 94 1.99 -14.44 -5.15
N VAL A 95 2.69 -14.76 -4.06
CA VAL A 95 3.77 -13.91 -3.50
C VAL A 95 4.92 -13.78 -4.50
N THR A 96 5.32 -14.87 -5.15
CA THR A 96 6.35 -14.86 -6.18
C THR A 96 5.93 -13.99 -7.35
N HIS A 97 4.69 -14.11 -7.83
CA HIS A 97 4.18 -13.25 -8.90
C HIS A 97 4.01 -11.78 -8.48
N ALA A 98 3.67 -11.52 -7.22
CA ALA A 98 3.66 -10.16 -6.67
C ALA A 98 5.07 -9.54 -6.67
N LEU A 99 6.10 -10.33 -6.34
CA LEU A 99 7.50 -9.89 -6.34
C LEU A 99 8.08 -9.73 -7.74
N GLU A 100 7.93 -10.75 -8.58
CA GLU A 100 8.70 -10.93 -9.81
C GLU A 100 7.88 -10.67 -11.08
N GLY A 101 6.56 -10.82 -11.02
CA GLY A 101 5.70 -10.68 -12.18
C GLY A 101 5.74 -9.26 -12.75
N GLU A 102 5.60 -9.10 -14.06
CA GLU A 102 5.60 -7.80 -14.74
C GLU A 102 4.24 -7.08 -14.66
N TRP A 103 3.52 -7.24 -13.56
CA TRP A 103 2.23 -6.59 -13.37
C TRP A 103 2.40 -5.07 -13.24
N VAL A 104 1.40 -4.37 -13.77
CA VAL A 104 1.24 -2.91 -13.74
C VAL A 104 0.07 -2.55 -12.83
N VAL A 105 -0.97 -3.38 -12.77
CA VAL A 105 -2.09 -3.19 -11.82
C VAL A 105 -2.29 -4.43 -10.99
N ALA A 106 -2.30 -4.30 -9.67
CA ALA A 106 -2.72 -5.35 -8.76
C ALA A 106 -4.10 -5.01 -8.20
N MET A 107 -5.03 -5.96 -8.22
CA MET A 107 -6.38 -5.82 -7.67
C MET A 107 -6.60 -6.90 -6.63
N VAL A 108 -6.84 -6.49 -5.38
CA VAL A 108 -6.99 -7.38 -4.22
C VAL A 108 -8.33 -7.12 -3.57
N GLU A 109 -9.14 -8.16 -3.48
CA GLU A 109 -10.42 -8.20 -2.78
C GLU A 109 -10.23 -8.94 -1.44
N LEU A 110 -10.70 -8.35 -0.34
CA LEU A 110 -10.43 -8.83 1.02
C LEU A 110 -11.57 -9.61 1.69
N ALA A 111 -12.77 -9.70 1.12
CA ALA A 111 -13.98 -10.24 1.77
C ALA A 111 -13.77 -11.58 2.47
N GLU A 112 -13.16 -12.56 1.80
CA GLU A 112 -12.94 -13.90 2.39
C GLU A 112 -11.65 -14.02 3.17
N PHE A 113 -10.77 -13.01 3.10
CA PHE A 113 -9.49 -13.02 3.80
C PHE A 113 -9.56 -12.31 5.13
N VAL A 114 -10.62 -11.55 5.41
CA VAL A 114 -10.85 -10.92 6.71
C VAL A 114 -11.58 -11.89 7.62
N GLY A 115 -10.88 -12.37 8.65
CA GLY A 115 -11.47 -13.17 9.71
C GLY A 115 -12.47 -12.39 10.57
N ARG A 116 -13.32 -13.14 11.28
CA ARG A 116 -14.16 -12.57 12.34
C ARG A 116 -13.30 -11.92 13.43
N PRO A 117 -13.76 -10.81 14.03
CA PRO A 117 -13.07 -10.21 15.16
C PRO A 117 -12.91 -11.24 16.28
N ARG A 118 -11.68 -11.51 16.70
CA ARG A 118 -11.37 -12.50 17.74
C ARG A 118 -11.47 -11.92 19.17
N SER A 119 -11.65 -10.61 19.29
CA SER A 119 -11.72 -9.83 20.53
C SER A 119 -12.31 -8.43 20.24
N ALA A 120 -12.32 -7.53 21.22
CA ALA A 120 -12.63 -6.11 21.03
C ALA A 120 -11.56 -5.34 20.21
N GLU A 121 -10.58 -6.03 19.62
CA GLU A 121 -9.60 -5.44 18.72
C GLU A 121 -10.28 -5.10 17.38
N SER A 122 -10.47 -3.80 17.13
CA SER A 122 -11.03 -3.26 15.89
C SER A 122 -10.05 -3.33 14.70
N ASN A 123 -8.76 -3.54 14.96
CA ASN A 123 -7.73 -3.42 13.92
C ASN A 123 -7.91 -4.47 12.81
N LEU A 124 -8.32 -3.98 11.63
CA LEU A 124 -8.60 -4.81 10.45
C LEU A 124 -7.37 -5.56 9.95
N ASN A 125 -6.17 -4.97 10.09
CA ASN A 125 -4.94 -5.59 9.63
C ASN A 125 -4.67 -6.91 10.37
N LEU A 126 -4.98 -7.00 11.67
CA LEU A 126 -4.81 -8.24 12.44
C LEU A 126 -5.80 -9.36 12.06
N ARG A 127 -6.88 -9.02 11.35
CA ARG A 127 -7.93 -9.96 10.93
C ARG A 127 -7.65 -10.57 9.56
N ILE A 128 -6.79 -9.97 8.75
CA ILE A 128 -6.48 -10.46 7.38
C ILE A 128 -5.67 -11.76 7.47
N ASP A 129 -5.94 -12.72 6.59
CA ASP A 129 -5.13 -13.93 6.43
C ASP A 129 -3.63 -13.59 6.28
N PRO A 130 -2.72 -14.20 7.08
CA PRO A 130 -1.29 -13.88 7.05
C PRO A 130 -0.62 -14.00 5.67
N ARG A 131 -1.10 -14.91 4.80
CA ARG A 131 -0.59 -15.08 3.43
C ARG A 131 -0.98 -13.89 2.57
N VAL A 132 -2.20 -13.38 2.74
CA VAL A 132 -2.68 -12.18 2.05
C VAL A 132 -1.98 -10.94 2.58
N GLN A 133 -1.78 -10.81 3.89
CA GLN A 133 -0.97 -9.72 4.46
C GLN A 133 0.45 -9.69 3.86
N THR A 134 1.10 -10.85 3.75
CA THR A 134 2.44 -10.95 3.13
C THR A 134 2.40 -10.49 1.67
N THR A 135 1.38 -10.91 0.92
CA THR A 135 1.17 -10.50 -0.47
C THR A 135 0.93 -8.99 -0.56
N LEU A 136 0.08 -8.42 0.29
CA LEU A 136 -0.20 -6.98 0.36
C LEU A 136 1.06 -6.18 0.69
N ALA A 137 1.86 -6.60 1.66
CA ALA A 137 3.11 -5.94 2.02
C ALA A 137 4.10 -5.90 0.84
N VAL A 138 4.18 -6.98 0.07
CA VAL A 138 4.98 -7.05 -1.16
C VAL A 138 4.46 -6.08 -2.22
N LEU A 139 3.15 -6.13 -2.51
CA LEU A 139 2.52 -5.28 -3.52
C LEU A 139 2.64 -3.80 -3.17
N ALA A 140 2.39 -3.45 -1.92
CA ALA A 140 2.50 -2.10 -1.36
C ALA A 140 3.93 -1.57 -1.47
N ARG A 141 4.92 -2.33 -0.97
CA ARG A 141 6.34 -1.94 -1.08
C ARG A 141 6.75 -1.74 -2.54
N ARG A 142 6.28 -2.59 -3.45
CA ARG A 142 6.58 -2.45 -4.88
C ARG A 142 5.93 -1.19 -5.47
N ALA A 143 4.67 -0.91 -5.14
CA ALA A 143 3.99 0.32 -5.54
C ALA A 143 4.70 1.58 -5.01
N GLN A 144 5.26 1.53 -3.80
CA GLN A 144 5.98 2.65 -3.16
C GLN A 144 7.43 2.81 -3.65
N SER A 145 8.12 1.74 -4.02
CA SER A 145 9.56 1.73 -4.36
C SER A 145 9.98 2.70 -5.47
N ARG A 146 9.01 3.24 -6.22
CA ARG A 146 9.21 4.23 -7.29
C ARG A 146 9.23 5.69 -6.81
N ARG A 147 9.00 5.97 -5.52
CA ARG A 147 9.11 7.32 -4.95
C ARG A 147 10.56 7.78 -4.74
N ASP A 148 11.56 6.95 -5.05
CA ASP A 148 12.98 7.36 -5.02
C ASP A 148 13.42 7.89 -6.41
N PRO A 149 13.49 9.22 -6.62
CA PRO A 149 13.93 9.81 -7.88
C PRO A 149 15.40 9.51 -8.21
N GLY A 150 16.18 8.92 -7.30
CA GLY A 150 17.58 8.57 -7.49
C GLY A 150 17.85 7.17 -8.04
N HIS A 151 16.84 6.28 -8.14
CA HIS A 151 17.08 4.89 -8.51
C HIS A 151 17.29 4.73 -10.05
N PRO A 152 18.43 4.17 -10.52
CA PRO A 152 18.76 4.08 -11.95
C PRO A 152 17.85 3.12 -12.74
N TYR A 153 17.05 2.30 -12.04
CA TYR A 153 16.02 1.46 -12.61
C TYR A 153 14.65 1.96 -12.13
N GLN A 154 13.88 2.60 -13.02
CA GLN A 154 12.50 2.97 -12.74
C GLN A 154 11.57 1.89 -13.31
N PRO A 155 11.04 0.96 -12.49
CA PRO A 155 10.04 0.01 -12.95
C PRO A 155 8.78 0.75 -13.48
N PRO A 156 7.95 0.13 -14.35
CA PRO A 156 6.69 0.70 -14.81
C PRO A 156 5.79 1.13 -13.64
N ARG A 157 4.88 2.10 -13.85
CA ARG A 157 4.09 2.68 -12.73
C ARG A 157 3.12 1.60 -12.32
N THR A 158 3.25 1.11 -11.10
CA THR A 158 2.39 0.06 -10.59
C THR A 158 1.30 0.65 -9.71
N SER A 159 0.05 0.29 -9.98
CA SER A 159 -1.11 0.66 -9.16
C SER A 159 -1.55 -0.55 -8.32
N LEU A 160 -1.85 -0.33 -7.05
CA LEU A 160 -2.55 -1.30 -6.20
C LEU A 160 -3.97 -0.79 -5.96
N VAL A 161 -4.93 -1.67 -6.21
CA VAL A 161 -6.33 -1.51 -5.85
C VAL A 161 -6.63 -2.50 -4.73
N LEU A 162 -7.00 -1.98 -3.56
CA LEU A 162 -7.49 -2.79 -2.45
C LEU A 162 -8.99 -2.59 -2.34
N SER A 163 -9.77 -3.65 -2.18
CA SER A 163 -11.22 -3.51 -2.01
C SER A 163 -11.76 -4.43 -0.91
N VAL A 164 -12.80 -3.95 -0.24
CA VAL A 164 -13.48 -4.69 0.82
C VAL A 164 -14.98 -4.42 0.75
N PRO A 165 -15.86 -5.42 0.88
CA PRO A 165 -17.29 -5.17 1.00
C PRO A 165 -17.58 -4.45 2.32
N VAL A 166 -18.53 -3.52 2.26
CA VAL A 166 -19.07 -2.82 3.42
C VAL A 166 -20.46 -3.40 3.67
N GLY A 167 -20.71 -3.82 4.90
CA GLY A 167 -22.00 -4.39 5.30
C GLY A 167 -21.90 -5.83 5.83
N GLY A 168 -22.84 -6.15 6.71
CA GLY A 168 -22.90 -7.37 7.52
C GLY A 168 -23.92 -7.18 8.65
N THR A 169 -24.23 -8.25 9.40
CA THR A 169 -24.87 -8.09 10.73
C THR A 169 -23.95 -7.28 11.64
N ASP A 170 -24.50 -6.52 12.60
CA ASP A 170 -23.80 -5.44 13.32
C ASP A 170 -22.39 -5.80 13.87
N ASP A 171 -22.13 -7.06 14.21
CA ASP A 171 -20.85 -7.51 14.79
C ASP A 171 -19.71 -7.75 13.76
N ASP A 172 -20.00 -7.88 12.46
CA ASP A 172 -19.00 -8.24 11.41
C ASP A 172 -18.74 -7.09 10.41
N ARG A 173 -19.34 -5.90 10.62
CA ARG A 173 -19.20 -4.77 9.71
C ARG A 173 -17.78 -4.21 9.72
N ILE A 174 -17.21 -4.04 8.53
CA ILE A 174 -15.96 -3.30 8.33
C ILE A 174 -16.34 -1.84 8.14
N GLY A 175 -15.91 -0.99 9.07
CA GLY A 175 -16.13 0.45 8.99
C GLY A 175 -15.25 1.11 7.95
N VAL A 176 -15.60 2.35 7.59
CA VAL A 176 -14.73 3.21 6.75
C VAL A 176 -13.40 3.45 7.47
N ASP A 177 -13.45 3.73 8.78
CA ASP A 177 -12.25 4.00 9.60
C ASP A 177 -11.31 2.79 9.65
N ASP A 178 -11.85 1.58 9.83
CA ASP A 178 -11.07 0.33 9.81
C ASP A 178 -10.33 0.14 8.47
N PHE A 179 -11.00 0.49 7.37
CA PHE A 179 -10.44 0.40 6.03
C PHE A 179 -9.41 1.50 5.77
N VAL A 180 -9.64 2.73 6.26
CA VAL A 180 -8.67 3.83 6.21
C VAL A 180 -7.41 3.47 6.99
N GLU A 181 -7.54 2.95 8.21
CA GLU A 181 -6.41 2.49 9.03
C GLU A 181 -5.63 1.39 8.32
N LEU A 182 -6.32 0.40 7.75
CA LEU A 182 -5.70 -0.64 6.94
C LEU A 182 -4.92 -0.04 5.77
N CYS A 183 -5.54 0.90 5.04
CA CYS A 183 -4.91 1.54 3.90
C CYS A 183 -3.67 2.34 4.31
N GLY A 184 -3.72 3.10 5.41
CA GLY A 184 -2.57 3.84 5.94
C GLY A 184 -1.40 2.94 6.35
N ALA A 185 -1.65 1.68 6.69
CA ALA A 185 -0.58 0.72 6.98
C ALA A 185 0.21 0.27 5.73
N TYR A 186 -0.38 0.37 4.53
CA TYR A 186 0.20 -0.09 3.27
C TYR A 186 0.42 1.03 2.24
N PHE A 187 -0.18 2.21 2.43
CA PHE A 187 -0.21 3.30 1.47
C PHE A 187 0.10 4.62 2.18
N ASP A 188 1.02 5.39 1.61
CA ASP A 188 1.31 6.73 2.14
C ASP A 188 0.14 7.70 1.88
N GLU A 189 -0.54 7.56 0.73
CA GLU A 189 -1.58 8.49 0.25
C GLU A 189 -2.66 7.73 -0.56
N PRO A 190 -3.47 6.87 0.09
CA PRO A 190 -4.52 6.14 -0.61
C PRO A 190 -5.64 7.09 -1.06
N THR A 191 -6.10 6.95 -2.31
CA THR A 191 -7.39 7.52 -2.73
C THR A 191 -8.47 6.49 -2.46
N ILE A 192 -9.42 6.79 -1.56
CA ILE A 192 -10.49 5.87 -1.18
C ILE A 192 -11.76 6.20 -1.95
N VAL A 193 -12.49 5.17 -2.37
CA VAL A 193 -13.72 5.29 -3.14
C VAL A 193 -14.76 4.37 -2.50
N GLY A 194 -15.90 4.95 -2.12
CA GLY A 194 -17.06 4.22 -1.65
C GLY A 194 -18.02 3.89 -2.80
N LEU A 195 -18.48 2.65 -2.82
CA LEU A 195 -19.52 2.19 -3.75
C LEU A 195 -20.86 2.16 -3.00
N ALA A 196 -21.78 3.05 -3.36
CA ALA A 196 -23.09 3.21 -2.74
C ALA A 196 -24.24 2.72 -3.64
N ARG A 197 -25.43 2.56 -3.04
CA ARG A 197 -26.68 2.32 -3.78
C ARG A 197 -27.39 3.63 -4.15
N PRO A 198 -28.15 3.69 -5.27
CA PRO A 198 -28.15 2.76 -6.41
C PRO A 198 -26.94 3.06 -7.32
N THR A 199 -25.90 2.23 -7.24
CA THR A 199 -24.60 2.36 -7.98
C THR A 199 -24.11 3.81 -8.14
N VAL A 200 -24.18 4.58 -7.05
CA VAL A 200 -23.52 5.87 -6.97
C VAL A 200 -22.12 5.60 -6.46
N VAL A 201 -21.11 5.99 -7.23
CA VAL A 201 -19.72 5.92 -6.81
C VAL A 201 -19.41 7.25 -6.14
N SER A 202 -19.27 7.24 -4.82
CA SER A 202 -18.78 8.40 -4.08
C SER A 202 -17.29 8.22 -3.88
N ALA A 203 -16.48 8.97 -4.63
CA ALA A 203 -15.04 9.01 -4.42
C ALA A 203 -14.72 9.95 -3.26
N PHE A 204 -14.12 9.45 -2.20
CA PHE A 204 -13.72 10.23 -1.04
C PHE A 204 -12.20 10.28 -0.97
N ARG A 205 -11.61 11.39 -1.41
CA ARG A 205 -10.20 11.63 -1.11
C ARG A 205 -10.11 12.07 0.35
N PHE A 206 -9.77 11.15 1.25
CA PHE A 206 -9.39 11.50 2.61
C PHE A 206 -8.04 12.20 2.53
N VAL A 207 -8.06 13.52 2.62
CA VAL A 207 -6.88 14.30 2.93
C VAL A 207 -6.92 14.42 4.44
N GLU A 208 -6.01 13.74 5.15
CA GLU A 208 -5.79 14.08 6.56
C GLU A 208 -5.32 15.54 6.57
N ASP A 209 -6.19 16.44 7.02
CA ASP A 209 -5.81 17.80 7.38
C ASP A 209 -4.80 17.68 8.51
N THR A 210 -3.53 17.70 8.13
CA THR A 210 -2.39 17.62 9.04
C THR A 210 -2.26 18.99 9.67
N ASP A 211 -3.05 19.24 10.73
CA ASP A 211 -2.95 20.31 11.73
C ASP A 211 -2.08 21.51 11.29
N GLY A 212 -2.52 22.17 10.22
CA GLY A 212 -1.93 23.40 9.70
C GLY A 212 -2.53 24.57 10.44
N ALA A 213 -1.96 24.91 11.59
CA ALA A 213 -2.34 26.09 12.34
C ALA A 213 -2.27 27.36 11.46
N GLY A 214 -3.43 27.94 11.13
CA GLY A 214 -3.53 29.38 10.84
C GLY A 214 -4.21 29.84 9.55
N GLU A 215 -5.25 29.19 9.04
CA GLU A 215 -6.10 29.80 8.00
C GLU A 215 -7.47 30.21 8.56
N GLU A 216 -7.86 31.45 8.29
CA GLU A 216 -9.13 32.05 8.68
C GLU A 216 -10.30 31.19 8.19
N ASP A 217 -11.21 30.83 9.12
CA ASP A 217 -12.48 30.16 8.85
C ASP A 217 -13.29 30.96 7.82
N VAL A 218 -13.17 30.59 6.54
CA VAL A 218 -14.21 30.90 5.56
C VAL A 218 -15.33 29.89 5.81
N PRO A 219 -16.51 30.31 6.28
CA PRO A 219 -17.60 29.39 6.53
C PRO A 219 -18.08 28.84 5.19
N VAL A 220 -17.62 27.65 4.84
CA VAL A 220 -18.21 26.86 3.77
C VAL A 220 -19.50 26.29 4.33
N GLU A 221 -20.63 26.93 4.05
CA GLU A 221 -21.95 26.33 4.27
C GLU A 221 -22.08 25.11 3.34
N TYR A 222 -21.77 23.93 3.88
CA TYR A 222 -22.14 22.67 3.24
C TYR A 222 -23.65 22.50 3.35
N ASP A 223 -24.33 22.51 2.20
CA ASP A 223 -25.72 22.10 2.10
C ASP A 223 -25.86 20.62 2.49
N SER A 224 -26.10 20.40 3.77
CA SER A 224 -26.23 19.11 4.42
C SER A 224 -27.64 18.53 4.26
N SER A 225 -28.54 19.22 3.54
CA SER A 225 -29.90 18.74 3.27
C SER A 225 -29.94 17.55 2.29
N LEU A 226 -28.85 17.30 1.56
CA LEU A 226 -28.63 16.07 0.77
C LEU A 226 -28.02 14.91 1.59
N VAL A 227 -27.68 15.14 2.87
CA VAL A 227 -26.92 14.22 3.75
C VAL A 227 -27.78 13.73 4.93
N GLU A 228 -29.12 13.79 4.85
CA GLU A 228 -29.96 13.27 5.94
C GLU A 228 -29.86 11.73 6.12
N ALA A 229 -29.28 11.02 5.16
CA ALA A 229 -28.92 9.61 5.32
C ALA A 229 -27.55 9.36 4.68
N ASP A 230 -26.61 8.83 5.48
CA ASP A 230 -25.35 8.31 4.95
C ASP A 230 -25.67 7.29 3.84
N PRO A 231 -25.04 7.41 2.66
CA PRO A 231 -25.29 6.47 1.58
C PRO A 231 -24.96 5.05 2.04
N GLU A 232 -25.86 4.09 1.81
CA GLU A 232 -25.59 2.67 2.08
C GLU A 232 -24.44 2.18 1.18
N LEU A 233 -23.21 2.27 1.70
CA LEU A 233 -22.02 1.73 1.08
C LEU A 233 -22.07 0.20 1.12
N PHE A 234 -21.79 -0.43 -0.03
CA PHE A 234 -21.66 -1.89 -0.12
C PHE A 234 -20.23 -2.36 -0.33
N ALA A 235 -19.31 -1.45 -0.68
CA ALA A 235 -17.89 -1.74 -0.82
C ALA A 235 -17.05 -0.45 -0.75
N LEU A 236 -15.81 -0.60 -0.30
CA LEU A 236 -14.76 0.42 -0.36
C LEU A 236 -13.64 -0.08 -1.27
N ALA A 237 -13.00 0.84 -1.98
CA ALA A 237 -11.81 0.58 -2.77
C ALA A 237 -10.76 1.67 -2.53
N ALA A 238 -9.51 1.28 -2.28
CA ALA A 238 -8.38 2.20 -2.18
C ALA A 238 -7.47 2.05 -3.40
N LEU A 239 -7.00 3.17 -3.93
CA LEU A 239 -6.12 3.26 -5.09
C LEU A 239 -4.83 4.00 -4.73
N THR A 240 -3.69 3.52 -5.24
CA THR A 240 -2.36 4.14 -4.97
C THR A 240 -1.88 5.14 -6.01
N GLU A 241 -2.59 5.33 -7.12
CA GLU A 241 -2.15 6.26 -8.16
C GLU A 241 -2.66 7.69 -7.92
N PRO A 242 -1.77 8.70 -7.81
CA PRO A 242 -2.17 10.08 -7.55
C PRO A 242 -2.82 10.77 -8.76
N ASP A 243 -2.64 10.21 -9.96
CA ASP A 243 -3.11 10.77 -11.24
C ASP A 243 -4.39 10.05 -11.75
N VAL A 244 -5.10 9.30 -10.90
CA VAL A 244 -6.39 8.72 -11.27
C VAL A 244 -7.39 9.86 -11.39
N VAL A 245 -7.43 10.46 -12.57
CA VAL A 245 -8.49 11.37 -12.97
C VAL A 245 -9.71 10.50 -13.22
N LEU A 246 -10.54 10.36 -12.19
CA LEU A 246 -11.87 9.78 -12.30
C LEU A 246 -12.81 10.80 -12.98
N GLU A 247 -12.44 11.25 -14.18
CA GLU A 247 -13.24 12.17 -15.00
C GLU A 247 -14.55 11.47 -15.39
N GLY A 248 -15.69 12.01 -14.97
CA GLY A 248 -17.01 11.46 -15.32
C GLY A 248 -17.64 10.51 -14.30
N LEU A 249 -17.17 10.44 -13.05
CA LEU A 249 -17.92 9.76 -11.97
C LEU A 249 -19.13 10.57 -11.53
N SER A 250 -20.14 10.56 -12.37
CA SER A 250 -21.50 10.98 -12.01
C SER A 250 -22.41 9.95 -12.67
N LEU A 251 -22.78 8.92 -11.91
CA LEU A 251 -23.62 7.79 -12.33
C LEU A 251 -22.92 6.78 -13.28
N LEU A 252 -22.64 5.58 -12.78
CA LEU A 252 -22.29 4.43 -13.63
C LEU A 252 -23.41 3.38 -13.50
N GLU A 253 -24.44 3.51 -14.34
CA GLU A 253 -25.47 2.48 -14.46
C GLU A 253 -24.89 1.27 -15.18
N VAL A 254 -24.86 0.12 -14.49
CA VAL A 254 -24.51 -1.15 -15.13
C VAL A 254 -25.65 -1.53 -16.09
N PRO A 255 -25.40 -1.69 -17.41
CA PRO A 255 -26.46 -1.98 -18.36
C PRO A 255 -27.05 -3.37 -18.10
N THR A 256 -28.31 -3.41 -17.66
CA THR A 256 -29.07 -4.66 -17.62
C THR A 256 -29.67 -4.90 -19.00
N ALA A 257 -29.25 -5.97 -19.66
CA ALA A 257 -29.94 -6.45 -20.85
C ALA A 257 -31.34 -6.89 -20.44
N ARG A 258 -32.37 -6.09 -20.74
CA ARG A 258 -33.76 -6.51 -20.58
C ARG A 258 -34.00 -7.74 -21.46
N PRO A 259 -34.34 -8.91 -20.90
CA PRO A 259 -34.73 -10.05 -21.72
C PRO A 259 -36.15 -9.79 -22.22
N GLY A 260 -36.30 -9.46 -23.51
CA GLY A 260 -37.62 -9.46 -24.17
C GLY A 260 -37.94 -8.34 -25.16
N GLY A 261 -37.03 -7.42 -25.48
CA GLY A 261 -37.29 -6.40 -26.49
C GLY A 261 -37.02 -6.86 -27.92
N ARG A 262 -37.92 -7.60 -28.56
CA ARG A 262 -37.99 -7.64 -30.03
C ARG A 262 -38.64 -6.33 -30.49
N GLY A 263 -37.89 -5.45 -31.17
CA GLY A 263 -38.47 -4.23 -31.71
C GLY A 263 -37.50 -3.32 -32.44
N SER A 264 -37.33 -3.58 -33.74
CA SER A 264 -37.03 -2.64 -34.81
C SER A 264 -35.74 -1.81 -34.75
N ALA A 265 -34.88 -2.08 -35.73
CA ALA A 265 -34.00 -1.08 -36.31
C ALA A 265 -34.81 0.16 -36.72
N ASN A 266 -34.41 1.33 -36.23
CA ASN A 266 -34.30 2.54 -37.04
C ASN A 266 -33.38 3.56 -36.35
N PRO A 267 -32.33 4.08 -37.03
CA PRO A 267 -31.51 5.14 -36.50
C PRO A 267 -32.17 6.49 -36.80
N ALA A 268 -32.92 7.03 -35.84
CA ALA A 268 -33.37 8.41 -35.90
C ALA A 268 -32.37 9.29 -35.15
N VAL A 269 -31.49 9.90 -35.94
CA VAL A 269 -30.70 11.08 -35.60
C VAL A 269 -31.60 12.09 -34.89
N ALA A 270 -31.46 12.22 -33.58
CA ALA A 270 -31.95 13.36 -32.85
C ALA A 270 -31.07 14.55 -33.24
N ARG A 271 -31.59 15.37 -34.16
CA ARG A 271 -31.12 16.73 -34.41
C ARG A 271 -31.14 17.49 -33.08
N ALA A 272 -29.98 17.69 -32.49
CA ALA A 272 -29.75 18.78 -31.56
C ALA A 272 -29.81 20.08 -32.37
N GLU A 273 -30.81 20.92 -32.10
CA GLU A 273 -30.79 22.29 -32.59
C GLU A 273 -29.63 23.07 -31.94
N PRO A 274 -29.00 23.99 -32.67
CA PRO A 274 -27.83 24.71 -32.21
C PRO A 274 -28.26 25.89 -31.33
N VAL A 275 -27.95 25.83 -30.03
CA VAL A 275 -27.88 27.04 -29.20
C VAL A 275 -26.59 27.77 -29.56
N ALA A 276 -26.67 28.55 -30.63
CA ALA A 276 -25.67 29.57 -30.94
C ALA A 276 -25.88 30.79 -30.03
N SER A 277 -24.76 31.40 -29.66
CA SER A 277 -24.57 32.77 -29.15
C SER A 277 -24.76 33.07 -27.65
N ALA A 278 -23.73 32.74 -26.87
CA ALA A 278 -23.18 33.65 -25.85
C ALA A 278 -21.68 33.38 -25.64
N ARG A 279 -20.87 33.58 -26.69
CA ARG A 279 -19.41 33.78 -26.53
C ARG A 279 -19.19 35.11 -25.81
N ARG A 280 -19.05 35.04 -24.49
CA ARG A 280 -18.22 35.95 -23.71
C ARG A 280 -17.17 35.08 -23.04
N HIS A 281 -15.92 35.24 -23.43
CA HIS A 281 -14.80 34.74 -22.63
C HIS A 281 -14.71 35.59 -21.34
N PRO A 282 -14.69 34.97 -20.15
CA PRO A 282 -13.92 35.49 -19.03
C PRO A 282 -12.89 34.43 -18.57
N PRO A 283 -11.82 34.85 -17.89
CA PRO A 283 -10.62 35.32 -18.53
C PRO A 283 -9.51 34.29 -18.33
N GLN A 284 -8.72 34.04 -19.38
CA GLN A 284 -7.48 33.24 -19.33
C GLN A 284 -6.58 33.63 -18.13
N LYS A 285 -6.62 34.91 -17.73
CA LYS A 285 -5.97 35.45 -16.52
C LYS A 285 -6.34 34.77 -15.19
N ARG A 286 -7.57 34.25 -15.02
CA ARG A 286 -7.96 33.53 -13.78
C ARG A 286 -7.37 32.12 -13.75
N LEU A 287 -7.27 31.48 -14.91
CA LEU A 287 -6.63 30.17 -15.02
C LEU A 287 -5.10 30.29 -14.85
N ASP A 288 -4.50 31.31 -15.44
CA ASP A 288 -3.07 31.61 -15.27
C ASP A 288 -2.74 31.95 -13.80
N ALA A 289 -3.61 32.69 -13.10
CA ALA A 289 -3.46 32.98 -11.67
C ALA A 289 -3.55 31.71 -10.81
N ALA A 290 -4.54 30.84 -11.04
CA ALA A 290 -4.69 29.58 -10.31
C ALA A 290 -3.51 28.62 -10.56
N LEU A 291 -2.96 28.60 -11.78
CA LEU A 291 -1.75 27.83 -12.09
C LEU A 291 -0.51 28.39 -11.40
N ALA A 292 -0.38 29.72 -11.32
CA ALA A 292 0.72 30.37 -10.61
C ALA A 292 0.64 30.11 -9.09
N GLU A 293 -0.55 30.20 -8.49
CA GLU A 293 -0.80 29.87 -7.08
C GLU A 293 -0.44 28.40 -6.79
N ARG A 294 -0.86 27.47 -7.66
CA ARG A 294 -0.49 26.05 -7.53
C ARG A 294 1.01 25.82 -7.64
N GLN A 295 1.72 26.56 -8.50
CA GLN A 295 3.18 26.47 -8.60
C GLN A 295 3.89 27.06 -7.38
N ALA A 296 3.41 28.20 -6.86
CA ALA A 296 3.93 28.79 -5.64
C ALA A 296 3.76 27.87 -4.43
N ALA A 297 2.58 27.24 -4.29
CA ALA A 297 2.31 26.26 -3.25
C ALA A 297 3.26 25.05 -3.34
N LYS A 298 3.56 24.55 -4.55
CA LYS A 298 4.54 23.46 -4.74
C LYS A 298 5.94 23.84 -4.28
N TRP A 299 6.41 25.04 -4.63
CA TRP A 299 7.73 25.51 -4.18
C TRP A 299 7.80 25.68 -2.66
N GLU A 300 6.71 26.14 -2.04
CA GLU A 300 6.66 26.27 -0.59
C GLU A 300 6.70 24.91 0.11
N ILE A 301 5.97 23.92 -0.41
CA ILE A 301 6.04 22.53 0.09
C ILE A 301 7.46 21.98 -0.05
N GLU A 302 8.13 22.15 -1.20
CA GLU A 302 9.50 21.67 -1.40
C GLU A 302 10.48 22.35 -0.43
N ARG A 303 10.32 23.66 -0.18
CA ARG A 303 11.10 24.44 0.79
C ARG A 303 10.91 23.89 2.21
N LEU A 304 9.66 23.74 2.65
CA LEU A 304 9.32 23.24 4.00
C LEU A 304 9.80 21.80 4.21
N GLN A 305 9.69 20.94 3.21
CA GLN A 305 10.23 19.58 3.27
C GLN A 305 11.77 19.56 3.40
N GLY A 306 12.46 20.53 2.77
CA GLY A 306 13.89 20.72 2.93
C GLY A 306 14.25 21.16 4.35
N GLU A 307 13.53 22.12 4.91
CA GLU A 307 13.70 22.60 6.29
C GLU A 307 13.43 21.52 7.33
N LEU A 308 12.37 20.72 7.12
CA LEU A 308 12.06 19.58 7.98
C LEU A 308 13.17 18.52 7.95
N ARG A 309 13.66 18.16 6.75
CA ARG A 309 14.80 17.23 6.62
C ARG A 309 16.04 17.76 7.34
N GLN A 310 16.33 19.06 7.21
CA GLN A 310 17.44 19.68 7.92
C GLN A 310 17.23 19.71 9.44
N ALA A 311 16.02 19.97 9.91
CA ALA A 311 15.67 19.96 11.33
C ALA A 311 15.77 18.55 11.93
N LEU A 312 15.34 17.51 11.20
CA LEU A 312 15.43 16.11 11.64
C LEU A 312 16.87 15.57 11.60
N ALA A 313 17.74 16.08 10.72
CA ALA A 313 19.15 15.69 10.67
C ALA A 313 19.96 16.17 11.89
N ARG A 314 19.66 17.36 12.44
CA ARG A 314 20.41 17.96 13.56
C ARG A 314 20.42 17.09 14.85
N PRO A 315 19.29 16.53 15.31
CA PRO A 315 19.27 15.61 16.44
C PRO A 315 20.14 14.37 16.23
N VAL A 316 20.13 13.80 15.02
CA VAL A 316 20.91 12.60 14.68
C VAL A 316 22.40 12.92 14.73
N GLU A 317 22.86 14.00 14.10
CA GLU A 317 24.25 14.43 14.17
C GLU A 317 24.70 14.68 15.61
N SER A 318 23.85 15.29 16.45
CA SER A 318 24.14 15.53 17.86
C SER A 318 24.22 14.23 18.68
N ALA A 319 23.35 13.26 18.39
CA ALA A 319 23.33 11.97 19.05
C ALA A 319 24.51 11.09 18.64
N GLU A 320 24.87 11.10 17.35
CA GLU A 320 26.05 10.42 16.83
C GLU A 320 27.34 11.02 17.41
N ALA A 321 27.44 12.35 17.50
CA ALA A 321 28.56 13.03 18.15
C ALA A 321 28.65 12.68 19.64
N ALA A 322 27.52 12.67 20.36
CA ALA A 322 27.47 12.26 21.76
C ALA A 322 27.88 10.80 21.96
N HIS A 323 27.42 9.90 21.08
CA HIS A 323 27.77 8.48 21.12
C HIS A 323 29.27 8.26 20.81
N ALA A 324 29.81 8.96 19.82
CA ALA A 324 31.24 8.93 19.52
C ALA A 324 32.09 9.45 20.69
N ALA A 325 31.64 10.50 21.37
CA ALA A 325 32.29 11.03 22.57
C ALA A 325 32.25 10.02 23.73
N GLU A 326 31.10 9.38 23.97
CA GLU A 326 30.94 8.35 25.00
C GLU A 326 31.82 7.11 24.71
N GLN A 327 31.87 6.65 23.46
CA GLN A 327 32.75 5.56 23.05
C GLN A 327 34.23 5.90 23.29
N THR A 328 34.63 7.13 22.98
CA THR A 328 36.01 7.60 23.19
C THR A 328 36.35 7.66 24.68
N ALA A 329 35.44 8.16 25.52
CA ALA A 329 35.59 8.18 26.97
C ALA A 329 35.63 6.76 27.57
N ALA A 330 34.79 5.84 27.09
CA ALA A 330 34.81 4.45 27.52
C ALA A 330 36.11 3.74 27.15
N GLN A 331 36.65 4.00 25.95
CA GLN A 331 37.94 3.45 25.50
C GLN A 331 39.11 4.02 26.32
N SER A 332 39.11 5.32 26.64
CA SER A 332 40.16 5.94 27.45
C SER A 332 40.15 5.40 28.89
N ALA A 333 38.98 5.21 29.50
CA ALA A 333 38.84 4.60 30.82
C ALA A 333 39.41 3.18 30.87
N VAL A 334 39.07 2.34 29.87
CA VAL A 334 39.60 0.96 29.77
C VAL A 334 41.11 0.96 29.57
N ARG A 335 41.67 1.89 28.79
CA ARG A 335 43.13 2.04 28.62
C ARG A 335 43.81 2.37 29.95
N THR A 336 43.26 3.31 30.72
CA THR A 336 43.79 3.69 32.03
C THR A 336 43.75 2.53 33.01
N GLU A 337 42.65 1.78 33.05
CA GLU A 337 42.51 0.60 33.91
C GLU A 337 43.49 -0.52 33.53
N LEU A 338 43.68 -0.79 32.23
CA LEU A 338 44.66 -1.78 31.75
C LEU A 338 46.10 -1.38 32.11
N ARG A 339 46.44 -0.08 32.03
CA ARG A 339 47.75 0.42 32.44
C ARG A 339 47.97 0.26 33.94
N GLY A 340 46.98 0.63 34.77
CA GLY A 340 47.04 0.45 36.23
C GLY A 340 47.20 -1.02 36.64
N ALA A 341 46.43 -1.92 36.02
CA ALA A 341 46.53 -3.35 36.28
C ALA A 341 47.90 -3.94 35.86
N ALA A 342 48.54 -3.38 34.82
CA ALA A 342 49.87 -3.80 34.39
C ALA A 342 50.95 -3.36 35.40
N THR A 343 50.82 -2.18 36.01
CA THR A 343 51.76 -1.68 37.01
C THR A 343 51.66 -2.39 38.36
N GLU A 344 50.46 -2.83 38.75
CA GLU A 344 50.21 -3.51 40.04
C GLU A 344 50.64 -4.99 40.09
N SER A 345 51.01 -5.61 38.96
CA SER A 345 51.33 -7.05 38.89
C SER A 345 52.79 -7.37 38.51
N PRO A 346 53.81 -6.85 39.21
CA PRO A 346 55.22 -7.04 38.84
C PRO A 346 55.73 -8.48 39.01
N ARG A 347 55.07 -9.31 39.83
CA ARG A 347 55.50 -10.70 40.10
C ARG A 347 55.03 -11.71 39.05
N SER A 348 54.20 -11.30 38.09
CA SER A 348 53.60 -12.16 37.07
C SER A 348 53.96 -11.69 35.66
N ARG A 349 55.19 -12.00 35.21
CA ARG A 349 55.67 -11.68 33.83
C ARG A 349 54.69 -12.14 32.73
N GLY A 350 53.99 -13.25 32.96
CA GLY A 350 53.00 -13.79 32.03
C GLY A 350 51.69 -12.99 31.96
N ALA A 351 51.21 -12.42 33.06
CA ALA A 351 49.98 -11.61 33.06
C ALA A 351 50.22 -10.22 32.48
N ALA A 352 51.35 -9.58 32.82
CA ALA A 352 51.73 -8.28 32.26
C ALA A 352 51.86 -8.33 30.73
N SER A 353 52.46 -9.39 30.19
CA SER A 353 52.58 -9.59 28.74
C SER A 353 51.21 -9.75 28.04
N ARG A 354 50.27 -10.48 28.67
CA ARG A 354 48.91 -10.66 28.12
C ARG A 354 48.09 -9.37 28.17
N LEU A 355 48.21 -8.59 29.25
CA LEU A 355 47.57 -7.28 29.36
C LEU A 355 48.14 -6.28 28.35
N ALA A 356 49.45 -6.29 28.09
CA ALA A 356 50.09 -5.47 27.07
C ALA A 356 49.65 -5.82 25.64
N VAL A 357 49.42 -7.12 25.34
CA VAL A 357 48.87 -7.56 24.04
C VAL A 357 47.41 -7.12 23.88
N LEU A 358 46.62 -7.20 24.95
CA LEU A 358 45.23 -6.72 24.93
C LEU A 358 45.18 -5.20 24.70
N ALA A 359 46.00 -4.42 25.39
CA ALA A 359 46.10 -2.97 25.19
C ALA A 359 46.42 -2.60 23.74
N ARG A 360 47.40 -3.28 23.11
CA ARG A 360 47.74 -3.05 21.68
C ARG A 360 46.61 -3.43 20.72
N ARG A 361 45.76 -4.41 21.06
CA ARG A 361 44.59 -4.77 20.24
C ARG A 361 43.47 -3.73 20.36
N VAL A 362 43.36 -3.03 21.49
CA VAL A 362 42.47 -1.87 21.65
C VAL A 362 42.93 -0.72 20.77
N ASP A 363 44.25 -0.43 20.77
CA ASP A 363 44.81 0.67 19.97
C ASP A 363 44.63 0.49 18.46
N ARG A 364 44.44 -0.75 18.00
CA ARG A 364 44.16 -1.08 16.60
C ARG A 364 42.67 -1.16 16.27
N GLY A 365 41.77 -0.88 17.22
CA GLY A 365 40.32 -0.95 17.01
C GLY A 365 39.75 -2.36 16.83
N HIS A 366 40.52 -3.42 17.09
CA HIS A 366 40.07 -4.81 16.86
C HIS A 366 39.17 -5.38 17.96
N LEU A 367 38.91 -4.64 19.04
CA LEU A 367 38.08 -5.10 20.16
C LEU A 367 37.20 -3.95 20.65
N SER A 368 35.90 -4.21 20.75
CA SER A 368 34.96 -3.27 21.38
C SER A 368 35.21 -3.16 22.89
N ALA A 369 34.87 -2.01 23.48
CA ALA A 369 35.00 -1.76 24.92
C ALA A 369 34.27 -2.82 25.77
N ALA A 370 33.14 -3.35 25.28
CA ALA A 370 32.37 -4.41 25.94
C ALA A 370 33.13 -5.75 25.98
N MET A 371 33.78 -6.16 24.89
CA MET A 371 34.60 -7.37 24.85
C MET A 371 35.82 -7.25 25.78
N LEU A 372 36.37 -6.04 25.89
CA LEU A 372 37.49 -5.75 26.78
C LEU A 372 37.11 -5.86 28.26
N ARG A 373 35.99 -5.26 28.68
CA ARG A 373 35.50 -5.38 30.06
C ARG A 373 35.28 -6.85 30.45
N ARG A 374 34.68 -7.66 29.57
CA ARG A 374 34.51 -9.11 29.81
C ARG A 374 35.86 -9.82 30.00
N ARG A 375 36.84 -9.56 29.14
CA ARG A 375 38.19 -10.17 29.25
C ARG A 375 38.95 -9.70 30.49
N LEU A 376 38.82 -8.43 30.87
CA LEU A 376 39.40 -7.86 32.10
C LEU A 376 38.87 -8.56 33.34
N VAL A 377 37.55 -8.78 33.43
CA VAL A 377 36.92 -9.52 34.52
C VAL A 377 37.45 -10.96 34.59
N SER A 378 37.60 -11.64 33.44
CA SER A 378 38.18 -12.98 33.38
C SER A 378 39.63 -13.02 33.86
N VAL A 379 40.46 -12.05 33.45
CA VAL A 379 41.86 -11.97 33.88
C VAL A 379 41.97 -11.67 35.38
N ARG A 380 41.17 -10.73 35.92
CA ARG A 380 41.10 -10.46 37.37
C ARG A 380 40.69 -11.69 38.16
N ARG A 381 39.69 -12.44 37.70
CA ARG A 381 39.25 -13.70 38.35
C ARG A 381 40.35 -14.77 38.34
N LEU A 382 41.15 -14.86 37.28
CA LEU A 382 42.28 -15.79 37.22
C LEU A 382 43.41 -15.38 38.17
N LEU A 383 43.71 -14.08 38.25
CA LEU A 383 44.72 -13.55 39.17
C LEU A 383 44.31 -13.73 40.63
N SER A 384 43.06 -13.46 40.98
CA SER A 384 42.56 -13.63 42.35
C SER A 384 42.53 -15.09 42.80
N ARG A 385 42.26 -16.04 41.89
CA ARG A 385 42.35 -17.48 42.19
C ARG A 385 43.79 -17.95 42.42
N ARG A 386 44.77 -17.35 41.74
CA ARG A 386 46.18 -17.72 41.89
C ARG A 386 46.78 -17.20 43.19
N SER A 387 46.44 -15.97 43.58
CA SER A 387 46.83 -15.37 44.86
C SER A 387 46.26 -16.04 46.12
N ARG A 388 45.29 -16.96 45.97
CA ARG A 388 44.74 -17.76 47.09
C ARG A 388 45.40 -19.13 47.24
N ARG A 389 46.23 -19.53 46.27
CA ARG A 389 46.91 -20.85 46.25
C ARG A 389 48.39 -20.75 46.64
N ASP A 390 48.96 -19.57 46.51
CA ASP A 390 50.24 -19.18 47.12
C ASP A 390 49.95 -18.53 48.47
#